data_AF-A0A8D9DUE2-F1
#
_entry.id   AF-A0A8D9DUE2-F1
#
_cell.length_a   1.000
_cell.length_b   1.000
_cell.length_c   1.000
_cell.angle_alpha   90.00
_cell.angle_beta   90.00
_cell.angle_gamma   90.00
#
_symmetry.space_group_name_H-M   'P 1'
#
loop_
_entity.id
_entity.type
_entity.pdbx_description
1 polymer ?
#
loop_
_entity_poly.entity_id
_entity_poly.type
_entity_poly.pdbx_seq_one_letter_code
_entity_poly.pdbx_strand_id
1 'polypeptide(L)'
;MSTARTHKDLIILKVILASGLYPQVAIADEYNTSETVKEPLFHVKDKGFVSLHPFSVFTSRSELLTLKENEIVDPPIGVQLPRHTVLGTNHQLLVYMSLLETNKPFLVNPLRLPALPTLLLFSSSIETNSDLTHLVFDSWIEVQSLPMNQTDVELCVRTGIRIRTSWTRLLDYQLKKVLLTAVAWFCSRAPVVILIFNSPLWRNCSTCNTAPRNLVFCCFFSPHFSF
;
A
#
# COMPACT_ATOMS: atom_id res chain seq x y z
N MET A 1 -28.83 6.56 -2.44
CA MET A 1 -27.68 7.08 -3.21
C MET A 1 -26.70 7.70 -2.22
N SER A 2 -25.59 7.03 -1.91
CA SER A 2 -24.62 7.50 -0.90
C SER A 2 -23.79 8.65 -1.44
N THR A 3 -23.98 9.85 -0.89
CA THR A 3 -23.17 11.03 -1.23
C THR A 3 -21.84 10.97 -0.48
N ALA A 4 -20.78 10.45 -1.11
CA ALA A 4 -19.42 10.72 -0.65
C ALA A 4 -19.15 12.23 -0.86
N ARG A 5 -19.36 13.03 0.18
CA ARG A 5 -19.32 14.51 0.11
C ARG A 5 -18.17 15.12 0.89
N THR A 6 -17.50 14.36 1.76
CA THR A 6 -16.43 14.91 2.61
C THR A 6 -15.06 14.59 2.02
N HIS A 7 -14.13 15.55 2.11
CA HIS A 7 -12.72 15.35 1.73
C HIS A 7 -12.10 14.09 2.38
N LYS A 8 -12.51 13.78 3.62
CA LYS A 8 -12.12 12.58 4.35
C LYS A 8 -12.54 11.29 3.63
N ASP A 9 -13.75 11.25 3.08
CA ASP A 9 -14.28 10.07 2.38
C ASP A 9 -13.47 9.79 1.11
N LEU A 10 -13.07 10.84 0.39
CA LEU A 10 -12.22 10.74 -0.79
C LEU A 10 -10.81 10.24 -0.44
N ILE A 11 -10.23 10.70 0.67
CA ILE A 11 -8.94 10.19 1.15
C ILE A 11 -9.05 8.72 1.52
N ILE A 12 -10.10 8.34 2.25
CA ILE A 12 -10.32 6.94 2.63
C ILE A 12 -10.48 6.06 1.38
N LEU A 13 -11.25 6.51 0.38
CA LEU A 13 -11.38 5.80 -0.88
C LEU A 13 -10.02 5.64 -1.59
N LYS A 14 -9.22 6.70 -1.63
CA LYS A 14 -7.86 6.65 -2.20
C LYS A 14 -6.96 5.65 -1.46
N VAL A 15 -7.02 5.62 -0.13
CA VAL A 15 -6.28 4.68 0.70
C VAL A 15 -6.72 3.24 0.43
N ILE A 16 -8.03 2.99 0.33
CA ILE A 16 -8.56 1.66 0.01
C ILE A 16 -8.10 1.21 -1.39
N LEU A 17 -8.21 2.07 -2.39
CA LEU A 17 -7.76 1.76 -3.75
C LEU A 17 -6.25 1.50 -3.80
N ALA A 18 -5.46 2.36 -3.15
CA ALA A 18 -4.01 2.20 -3.06
C ALA A 18 -3.61 0.87 -2.42
N SER A 19 -4.34 0.43 -1.38
CA SER A 19 -4.08 -0.84 -0.70
C SER A 19 -4.25 -2.08 -1.58
N GLY A 20 -5.14 -2.02 -2.57
CA GLY A 20 -5.39 -3.12 -3.51
C GLY A 20 -4.55 -3.07 -4.78
N LEU A 21 -4.06 -1.88 -5.15
CA LEU A 21 -3.30 -1.66 -6.38
C LEU A 21 -1.78 -1.68 -6.16
N TYR A 22 -1.30 -1.37 -4.96
CA TYR A 22 0.12 -1.50 -4.62
C TYR A 22 0.56 -2.98 -4.79
N PRO A 23 1.70 -3.29 -5.47
CA PRO A 23 2.84 -2.43 -5.81
C PRO A 23 2.82 -1.79 -7.22
N GLN A 24 1.67 -1.64 -7.86
CA GLN A 24 1.55 -0.99 -9.18
C GLN A 24 1.67 0.53 -9.06
N VAL A 25 2.91 0.99 -8.95
CA VAL A 25 3.28 2.40 -8.76
C VAL A 25 4.15 2.91 -9.90
N ALA A 26 3.93 4.16 -10.27
CA ALA A 26 4.63 4.88 -11.32
C ALA A 26 5.13 6.24 -10.81
N ILE A 27 6.37 6.57 -11.17
CA ILE A 27 7.06 7.80 -10.76
C ILE A 27 7.31 8.64 -12.01
N ALA A 28 7.13 9.96 -11.93
CA ALA A 28 7.42 10.84 -13.05
C ALA A 28 8.93 10.85 -13.35
N ASP A 29 9.28 10.89 -14.63
CA ASP A 29 10.67 10.96 -15.06
C ASP A 29 11.24 12.38 -14.83
N GLU A 30 12.29 12.48 -14.01
CA GLU A 30 12.95 13.74 -13.65
C GLU A 30 13.62 14.41 -14.86
N TYR A 31 14.02 13.61 -15.85
CA TYR A 31 14.70 14.11 -17.05
C TYR A 31 13.73 14.56 -18.15
N ASN A 32 12.42 14.46 -17.92
CA ASN A 32 11.40 14.79 -18.90
C ASN A 32 11.12 16.32 -19.00
N THR A 33 12.17 17.14 -18.82
CA THR A 33 12.16 18.60 -18.98
C THR A 33 12.55 19.04 -20.39
N SER A 34 12.92 18.11 -21.28
CA SER A 34 13.34 18.45 -22.65
C SER A 34 12.14 18.87 -23.51
N GLU A 35 12.22 20.05 -24.14
CA GLU A 35 11.19 20.64 -25.02
C GLU A 35 10.72 19.72 -26.16
N THR A 36 11.49 18.68 -26.46
CA THR A 36 11.27 17.69 -27.52
C THR A 36 10.14 16.70 -27.24
N VAL A 37 9.81 16.42 -25.98
CA VAL A 37 8.77 15.44 -25.61
C VAL A 37 7.71 16.15 -24.77
N LYS A 38 6.61 16.57 -25.42
CA LYS A 38 5.49 17.29 -24.76
C LYS A 38 4.68 16.43 -23.78
N GLU A 39 4.91 15.12 -23.74
CA GLU A 39 4.14 14.18 -22.94
C GLU A 39 4.88 13.80 -21.65
N PRO A 40 4.20 13.76 -20.49
CA PRO A 40 4.81 13.30 -19.25
C PRO A 40 5.13 11.80 -19.33
N LEU A 41 6.41 11.45 -19.18
CA LEU A 41 6.90 10.08 -19.11
C LEU A 41 7.03 9.63 -17.65
N PHE A 42 6.80 8.34 -17.42
CA PHE A 42 6.82 7.71 -16.11
C PHE A 42 7.67 6.44 -16.10
N HIS A 43 8.21 6.11 -14.94
CA HIS A 43 8.93 4.87 -14.69
C HIS A 43 8.11 3.98 -13.76
N VAL A 44 7.98 2.71 -14.13
CA VAL A 44 7.50 1.63 -13.27
C VAL A 44 8.65 0.67 -13.00
N LYS A 45 8.52 -0.16 -11.96
CA LYS A 45 9.61 -1.06 -11.53
C LYS A 45 10.23 -1.88 -12.66
N ASP A 46 9.41 -2.45 -13.54
CA ASP A 46 9.88 -3.35 -14.60
C ASP A 46 10.12 -2.66 -15.95
N LYS A 47 9.66 -1.42 -16.12
CA LYS A 47 9.67 -0.69 -17.41
C LYS A 47 9.82 0.81 -17.22
N GLY A 48 10.78 1.40 -17.93
CA GLY A 48 10.90 2.86 -18.04
C GLY A 48 10.06 3.43 -19.17
N PHE A 49 9.96 4.77 -19.20
CA PHE A 49 9.41 5.54 -20.32
C PHE A 49 7.97 5.17 -20.71
N VAL A 50 7.11 4.99 -19.70
CA VAL A 50 5.68 4.73 -19.84
C VAL A 50 4.91 6.05 -19.96
N SER A 51 4.03 6.15 -20.94
CA SER A 51 3.16 7.32 -21.13
C SER A 51 1.81 7.13 -20.43
N LEU A 52 1.09 8.23 -20.18
CA LEU A 52 -0.30 8.15 -19.75
C LEU A 52 -1.20 7.77 -20.92
N HIS A 53 -2.24 6.97 -20.66
CA HIS A 53 -3.24 6.65 -21.69
C HIS A 53 -3.90 7.94 -22.24
N PRO A 54 -4.16 8.07 -23.56
CA PRO A 54 -4.73 9.29 -24.14
C PRO A 54 -6.06 9.75 -23.53
N PHE A 55 -6.90 8.80 -23.10
CA PHE A 55 -8.17 9.10 -22.42
C PHE A 55 -8.06 9.30 -20.89
N SER A 56 -6.85 9.31 -20.34
CA SER A 56 -6.64 9.61 -18.93
C SER A 56 -6.85 11.10 -18.68
N VAL A 57 -7.47 11.43 -17.54
CA VAL A 57 -7.69 12.82 -17.10
C VAL A 57 -6.38 13.60 -16.98
N PHE A 58 -5.29 12.91 -16.59
CA PHE A 58 -3.98 13.54 -16.44
C PHE A 58 -3.26 13.80 -17.76
N THR A 59 -3.65 13.13 -18.85
CA THR A 59 -3.13 13.44 -20.18
C THR A 59 -3.71 14.76 -20.66
N SER A 60 -5.02 14.96 -20.50
CA SER A 60 -5.68 16.23 -20.83
C SER A 60 -5.34 17.37 -19.88
N ARG A 61 -4.92 17.06 -18.65
CA ARG A 61 -4.58 18.03 -17.59
C ARG A 61 -3.27 17.66 -16.90
N SER A 62 -2.16 17.78 -17.63
CA SER A 62 -0.82 17.48 -17.13
C SER A 62 -0.38 18.41 -15.98
N GLU A 63 -0.90 19.64 -15.95
CA GLU A 63 -0.73 20.61 -14.86
C GLU A 63 -1.10 20.05 -13.46
N LEU A 64 -1.94 19.02 -13.40
CA LEU A 64 -2.32 18.37 -12.14
C LEU A 64 -1.21 17.48 -11.55
N LEU A 65 -0.20 17.11 -12.34
CA LEU A 65 0.91 16.27 -11.92
C LEU A 65 2.20 17.07 -11.68
N THR A 66 2.30 18.26 -12.29
CA THR A 66 3.43 19.16 -12.07
C THR A 66 3.35 19.82 -10.70
N LEU A 67 4.50 19.94 -10.02
CA LEU A 67 4.62 20.75 -8.81
C LEU A 67 4.32 22.21 -9.14
N LYS A 68 3.61 22.90 -8.25
CA LYS A 68 3.39 24.34 -8.42
C LYS A 68 4.64 25.10 -7.99
N GLU A 69 4.91 26.25 -8.60
CA GLU A 69 6.07 27.10 -8.26
C GLU A 69 6.18 27.38 -6.76
N ASN A 70 5.04 27.62 -6.10
CA ASN A 70 4.98 27.91 -4.66
C ASN A 70 5.31 26.70 -3.76
N GLU A 71 5.33 25.49 -4.31
CA GLU A 71 5.63 24.25 -3.58
C GLU A 71 7.10 23.84 -3.74
N ILE A 72 7.81 24.49 -4.67
CA ILE A 72 9.22 24.30 -4.94
C ILE A 72 10.01 25.14 -3.93
N VAL A 73 10.96 24.50 -3.27
CA VAL A 73 11.80 25.12 -2.23
C VAL A 73 13.21 25.30 -2.78
N ASP A 74 13.75 26.50 -2.68
CA ASP A 74 15.14 26.73 -3.07
C ASP A 74 16.09 25.96 -2.14
N PRO A 75 17.16 25.35 -2.69
CA PRO A 75 18.12 24.63 -1.87
C PRO A 75 18.80 25.55 -0.85
N PRO A 76 19.00 25.08 0.39
CA PRO A 76 19.73 25.86 1.39
C PRO A 76 21.17 26.12 0.93
N ILE A 77 21.67 27.30 1.31
CA ILE A 77 23.01 27.79 0.93
C ILE A 77 24.07 26.75 1.28
N GLY A 78 24.82 26.28 0.27
CA GLY A 78 25.92 25.33 0.43
C GLY A 78 25.60 23.87 0.06
N VAL A 79 24.34 23.52 -0.23
CA VAL A 79 23.97 22.19 -0.72
C VAL A 79 23.88 22.19 -2.25
N GLN A 80 24.82 21.50 -2.90
CA GLN A 80 24.76 21.29 -4.35
C GLN A 80 23.83 20.10 -4.65
N LEU A 81 22.64 20.39 -5.16
CA LEU A 81 21.75 19.36 -5.70
C LEU A 81 22.10 19.07 -7.16
N PRO A 82 21.85 17.84 -7.64
CA PRO A 82 21.86 17.55 -9.06
C PRO A 82 20.93 18.51 -9.81
N ARG A 83 21.30 18.91 -11.02
CA ARG A 83 20.58 19.94 -11.82
C ARG A 83 19.10 19.65 -12.08
N HIS A 84 18.66 18.40 -11.91
CA HIS A 84 17.30 17.94 -12.18
C HIS A 84 16.49 17.64 -10.91
N THR A 85 17.12 17.75 -9.73
CA THR A 85 16.45 17.47 -8.47
C THR A 85 15.73 18.72 -7.98
N VAL A 86 14.40 18.68 -8.04
CA VAL A 86 13.53 19.74 -7.50
C VAL A 86 13.15 19.38 -6.06
N LEU A 87 13.46 20.27 -5.12
CA LEU A 87 12.97 20.13 -3.75
C LEU A 87 11.52 20.60 -3.71
N GLY A 88 10.61 19.71 -3.31
CA GLY A 88 9.21 20.02 -3.17
C GLY A 88 8.67 19.61 -1.81
N THR A 89 7.65 20.31 -1.33
CA THR A 89 6.90 19.86 -0.14
C THR A 89 5.84 18.82 -0.49
N ASN A 90 5.35 18.83 -1.73
CA ASN A 90 4.21 18.02 -2.17
C ASN A 90 4.58 17.01 -3.26
N HIS A 91 5.50 16.08 -2.95
CA HIS A 91 5.83 15.00 -3.86
C HIS A 91 4.66 14.03 -4.05
N GLN A 92 4.41 13.65 -5.30
CA GLN A 92 3.27 12.84 -5.70
C GLN A 92 3.75 11.60 -6.46
N LEU A 93 2.98 10.53 -6.35
CA LEU A 93 3.16 9.32 -7.15
C LEU A 93 1.83 8.94 -7.80
N LEU A 94 1.92 8.11 -8.85
CA LEU A 94 0.75 7.51 -9.49
C LEU A 94 0.68 6.04 -9.11
N VAL A 95 -0.49 5.61 -8.68
CA VAL A 95 -0.85 4.19 -8.62
C VAL A 95 -1.73 3.89 -9.81
N TYR A 96 -1.48 2.82 -10.55
CA TYR A 96 -2.25 2.49 -11.76
C TYR A 96 -2.99 1.16 -11.59
N MET A 97 -3.97 0.91 -12.45
CA MET A 97 -4.78 -0.31 -12.42
C MET A 97 -4.25 -1.39 -13.37
N SER A 98 -3.78 -0.97 -14.54
CA SER A 98 -3.18 -1.87 -15.52
C SER A 98 -2.23 -1.11 -16.44
N LEU A 99 -1.30 -1.86 -17.02
CA LEU A 99 -0.41 -1.40 -18.07
C LEU A 99 -0.95 -1.92 -19.41
N LEU A 100 -1.19 -1.02 -20.36
CA LEU A 100 -1.58 -1.37 -21.72
C LEU A 100 -0.35 -1.38 -22.62
N GLU A 101 0.03 -2.56 -23.09
CA GLU A 101 1.18 -2.75 -23.97
C GLU A 101 0.74 -2.74 -25.43
N THR A 102 1.16 -1.71 -26.16
CA THR A 102 0.99 -1.62 -27.61
C THR A 102 2.37 -1.43 -28.26
N ASN A 103 2.52 -0.45 -29.16
CA ASN A 103 3.85 0.01 -29.61
C ASN A 103 4.58 0.82 -28.52
N LYS A 104 3.82 1.50 -27.65
CA LYS A 104 4.31 2.19 -26.45
C LYS A 104 3.47 1.74 -25.26
N PRO A 105 4.07 1.54 -24.06
CA PRO A 105 3.32 1.16 -22.88
C PRO A 105 2.54 2.36 -22.31
N PHE A 106 1.29 2.14 -21.92
CA PHE A 106 0.41 3.17 -21.36
C PHE A 106 -0.11 2.81 -19.97
N LEU A 107 -0.09 3.78 -19.05
CA LEU A 107 -0.75 3.67 -17.75
C LEU A 107 -2.27 3.87 -17.91
N VAL A 108 -3.03 2.85 -17.54
CA VAL A 108 -4.51 2.89 -17.56
C VAL A 108 -5.04 3.11 -16.16
N ASN A 109 -5.99 4.05 -16.05
CA ASN A 109 -6.63 4.48 -14.80
C ASN A 109 -5.64 4.83 -13.68
N PRO A 110 -4.68 5.75 -13.92
CA PRO A 110 -3.80 6.24 -12.86
C PRO A 110 -4.60 6.99 -11.77
N LEU A 111 -4.11 6.89 -10.55
CA LEU A 111 -4.61 7.55 -9.35
C LEU A 111 -3.47 8.31 -8.68
N ARG A 112 -3.68 9.60 -8.47
CA ARG A 112 -2.70 10.49 -7.84
C ARG A 112 -2.75 10.44 -6.33
N LEU A 113 -1.60 10.13 -5.72
CA LEU A 113 -1.41 9.96 -4.28
C LEU A 113 -0.17 10.72 -3.78
N PRO A 114 -0.13 11.15 -2.50
CA PRO A 114 1.08 11.70 -1.91
C PRO A 114 2.15 10.60 -1.81
N ALA A 115 3.39 10.91 -2.20
CA ALA A 115 4.42 9.89 -2.37
C ALA A 115 4.79 9.19 -1.05
N LEU A 116 5.46 9.91 -0.15
CA LEU A 116 6.01 9.34 1.08
C LEU A 116 4.95 8.65 1.98
N PRO A 117 3.77 9.22 2.27
CA PRO A 117 2.77 8.54 3.10
C PRO A 117 2.23 7.25 2.48
N THR A 118 2.10 7.21 1.15
CA THR A 118 1.59 6.02 0.45
C THR A 118 2.62 4.90 0.50
N LEU A 119 3.89 5.21 0.24
CA LEU A 119 4.99 4.26 0.35
C LEU A 119 5.14 3.76 1.80
N LEU A 120 5.15 4.67 2.78
CA LEU A 120 5.20 4.35 4.21
C LEU A 120 3.99 3.59 4.72
N LEU A 121 2.86 3.50 4.01
CA LEU A 121 1.71 2.73 4.46
C LEU A 121 1.64 1.35 3.80
N PHE A 122 1.98 1.25 2.51
CA PHE A 122 1.74 0.04 1.72
C PHE A 122 2.97 -0.75 1.29
N SER A 123 4.18 -0.19 1.38
CA SER A 123 5.40 -0.92 1.00
C SER A 123 5.61 -2.20 1.80
N SER A 124 6.19 -3.21 1.15
CA SER A 124 6.52 -4.48 1.80
C SER A 124 7.82 -4.36 2.59
N SER A 125 8.85 -3.76 2.00
CA SER A 125 10.12 -3.47 2.67
C SER A 125 10.38 -1.96 2.72
N ILE A 126 11.00 -1.52 3.82
CA ILE A 126 11.51 -0.17 4.00
C ILE A 126 12.95 -0.34 4.49
N GLU A 127 13.89 0.12 3.69
CA GLU A 127 15.31 0.12 4.00
C GLU A 127 15.75 1.57 4.21
N THR A 128 16.57 1.82 5.23
CA THR A 128 16.97 3.18 5.61
C THR A 128 18.45 3.23 5.95
N ASN A 129 19.10 4.35 5.65
CA ASN A 129 20.46 4.62 6.13
C ASN A 129 20.45 5.00 7.63
N SER A 130 21.62 4.95 8.30
CA SER A 130 21.79 5.38 9.70
C SER A 130 21.32 6.81 9.95
N ASP A 131 21.54 7.68 8.96
CA ASP A 131 21.26 9.11 9.06
C ASP A 131 19.84 9.47 8.58
N LEU A 132 19.04 8.46 8.17
CA LEU A 132 17.69 8.61 7.62
C LEU A 132 17.58 9.54 6.40
N THR A 133 18.70 9.85 5.75
CA THR A 133 18.76 10.70 4.55
C THR A 133 18.21 10.00 3.31
N HIS A 134 18.39 8.68 3.22
CA HIS A 134 17.93 7.83 2.13
C HIS A 134 16.94 6.79 2.66
N LEU A 135 15.74 6.77 2.09
CA LEU A 135 14.70 5.77 2.35
C LEU A 135 14.43 5.00 1.06
N VAL A 136 14.66 3.70 1.05
CA VAL A 136 14.41 2.83 -0.10
C VAL A 136 13.18 1.96 0.17
N PHE A 137 12.22 1.98 -0.75
CA PHE A 137 10.98 1.22 -0.69
C PHE A 137 10.98 0.14 -1.77
N ASP A 138 10.66 -1.10 -1.37
CA ASP A 138 10.54 -2.28 -2.25
C ASP A 138 11.73 -2.48 -3.22
N SER A 139 12.91 -2.05 -2.77
CA SER A 139 14.21 -2.11 -3.46
C SER A 139 14.25 -1.41 -4.83
N TRP A 140 13.39 -0.41 -5.07
CA TRP A 140 13.39 0.34 -6.33
C TRP A 140 13.10 1.83 -6.21
N ILE A 141 12.30 2.27 -5.22
CA ILE A 141 11.99 3.69 -5.02
C ILE A 141 12.90 4.23 -3.94
N GLU A 142 13.71 5.21 -4.27
CA GLU A 142 14.48 5.98 -3.30
C GLU A 142 13.78 7.32 -3.04
N VAL A 143 13.61 7.66 -1.76
CA VAL A 143 13.22 9.00 -1.32
C VAL A 143 14.40 9.60 -0.57
N GLN A 144 14.92 10.69 -1.13
CA GLN A 144 16.03 11.44 -0.55
C GLN A 144 15.49 12.62 0.25
N SER A 145 16.05 12.80 1.44
CA SER A 145 15.73 13.93 2.32
C SER A 145 16.99 14.74 2.60
N LEU A 146 16.81 16.03 2.83
CA LEU A 146 17.91 16.90 3.25
C LEU A 146 18.31 16.55 4.69
N PRO A 147 19.62 16.55 5.01
CA PRO A 147 20.12 16.18 6.34
C PRO A 147 19.58 17.08 7.47
N MET A 148 19.18 18.31 7.15
CA MET A 148 18.57 19.22 8.14
C MET A 148 17.16 18.82 8.58
N ASN A 149 16.49 17.91 7.86
CA ASN A 149 15.11 17.50 8.14
C ASN A 149 15.03 16.15 8.88
N GLN A 150 16.14 15.68 9.48
CA GLN A 150 16.24 14.35 10.07
C GLN A 150 15.15 14.07 11.12
N THR A 151 14.84 15.04 11.98
CA THR A 151 13.81 14.89 13.03
C THR A 151 12.41 14.69 12.46
N ASP A 152 12.08 15.40 11.39
CA ASP A 152 10.77 15.34 10.75
C ASP A 152 10.61 14.02 10.00
N VAL A 153 11.66 13.58 9.32
CA VAL A 153 11.70 12.27 8.64
C VAL A 153 11.57 11.13 9.64
N GLU A 154 12.30 11.17 10.76
CA GLU A 154 12.17 10.18 11.83
C GLU A 154 10.73 10.12 12.36
N LEU A 155 10.12 11.28 12.62
CA LEU A 155 8.72 11.36 13.08
C LEU A 155 7.75 10.75 12.05
N CYS A 156 7.93 11.04 10.75
CA CYS A 156 7.12 10.48 9.68
C CYS A 156 7.24 8.96 9.60
N VAL A 157 8.47 8.43 9.62
CA VAL A 157 8.74 6.98 9.58
C VAL A 157 8.15 6.29 10.80
N ARG A 158 8.40 6.82 12.00
CA ARG A 158 7.86 6.29 13.26
C ARG A 158 6.33 6.30 13.25
N THR A 159 5.72 7.37 12.75
CA THR A 159 4.26 7.47 12.62
C THR A 159 3.72 6.44 11.63
N GLY A 160 4.37 6.27 10.47
CA GLY A 160 4.04 5.24 9.49
C GLY A 160 4.06 3.83 10.09
N ILE A 161 5.12 3.48 10.81
CA ILE A 161 5.24 2.18 11.51
C ILE A 161 4.12 2.00 12.56
N ARG A 162 3.82 3.04 13.34
CA ARG A 162 2.72 3.01 14.33
C ARG A 162 1.36 2.79 13.67
N ILE A 163 1.13 3.40 12.51
CA ILE A 163 -0.12 3.23 11.77
C ILE A 163 -0.20 1.81 11.20
N ARG A 164 0.87 1.30 10.57
CA ARG A 164 0.91 -0.09 10.04
C ARG A 164 0.65 -1.13 11.14
N THR A 165 1.34 -1.02 12.26
CA THR A 165 1.17 -1.95 13.40
C THR A 165 -0.25 -1.89 13.97
N SER A 166 -0.83 -0.69 14.10
CA SER A 166 -2.20 -0.52 14.56
C SER A 166 -3.21 -1.08 13.56
N TRP A 167 -3.00 -0.83 12.26
CA TRP A 167 -3.83 -1.34 11.17
C TRP A 167 -3.83 -2.88 11.17
N THR A 168 -2.66 -3.52 11.16
CA THR A 168 -2.55 -4.98 11.18
C THR A 168 -3.21 -5.57 12.42
N ARG A 169 -2.97 -4.98 13.60
CA ARG A 169 -3.60 -5.43 14.85
C ARG A 169 -5.13 -5.36 14.80
N LEU A 170 -5.68 -4.28 14.24
CA LEU A 170 -7.13 -4.12 14.11
C LEU A 170 -7.72 -5.08 13.07
N LEU A 171 -7.04 -5.28 11.93
CA LEU A 171 -7.45 -6.26 10.93
C LEU A 171 -7.46 -7.67 11.50
N ASP A 172 -6.41 -8.07 12.22
CA ASP A 172 -6.33 -9.38 12.87
C ASP A 172 -7.46 -9.58 13.89
N TYR A 173 -7.79 -8.53 14.65
CA TYR A 173 -8.89 -8.58 15.61
C TYR A 173 -10.24 -8.76 14.90
N GLN A 174 -10.50 -8.03 13.82
CA GLN A 174 -11.75 -8.16 13.06
C GLN A 174 -11.84 -9.51 12.35
N LEU A 175 -10.74 -10.01 11.76
CA LEU A 175 -10.70 -11.31 11.10
C LEU A 175 -10.98 -12.44 12.09
N LYS A 176 -10.37 -12.40 13.28
CA LYS A 176 -10.62 -13.37 14.36
C LYS A 176 -12.08 -13.33 14.82
N LYS A 177 -12.66 -12.14 15.00
CA LYS A 177 -14.06 -11.97 15.38
C LYS A 177 -15.00 -12.60 14.34
N VAL A 178 -14.80 -12.30 13.06
CA VAL A 178 -15.62 -12.86 11.97
C VAL A 178 -15.48 -14.38 11.90
N LEU A 179 -14.25 -14.89 12.02
CA LEU A 179 -13.99 -16.33 11.99
C LEU A 179 -14.69 -17.04 13.16
N LEU A 180 -14.61 -16.51 14.38
CA LEU A 180 -15.31 -17.08 15.54
C LEU A 180 -16.84 -17.06 15.36
N THR A 181 -17.40 -15.98 14.80
CA THR A 181 -18.84 -15.92 14.53
C THR A 181 -19.28 -16.91 13.43
N ALA A 182 -18.48 -17.08 12.38
CA ALA A 182 -18.75 -18.04 11.32
C ALA A 182 -18.67 -19.48 11.87
N VAL A 183 -17.65 -19.77 12.67
CA VAL A 183 -17.47 -21.04 13.37
C VAL A 183 -18.67 -21.36 14.27
N ALA A 184 -19.10 -20.41 15.11
CA ALA A 184 -20.27 -20.58 15.97
C ALA A 184 -21.56 -20.80 15.17
N TRP A 185 -21.72 -20.07 14.06
CA TRP A 185 -22.86 -20.23 13.15
C TRP A 185 -22.90 -21.60 12.48
N PHE A 186 -21.75 -22.09 11.98
CA PHE A 186 -21.63 -23.45 11.44
C PHE A 186 -21.93 -24.52 12.49
N CYS A 187 -21.39 -24.38 13.70
CA CYS A 187 -21.61 -25.34 14.79
C CYS A 187 -23.08 -25.40 15.24
N SER A 188 -23.83 -24.30 15.13
CA SER A 188 -25.25 -24.22 15.48
C SER A 188 -26.20 -24.79 14.41
N ARG A 189 -25.72 -25.00 13.17
CA ARG A 189 -26.58 -25.28 12.00
C ARG A 189 -26.17 -26.52 11.21
N ALA A 190 -25.02 -27.12 11.52
CA ALA A 190 -24.62 -28.40 10.95
C ALA A 190 -25.28 -29.58 11.70
N PRO A 191 -26.11 -30.41 11.06
CA PRO A 191 -26.44 -31.72 11.60
C PRO A 191 -25.17 -32.58 11.53
N VAL A 192 -24.65 -33.00 12.68
CA VAL A 192 -23.61 -34.04 12.90
C VAL A 192 -22.83 -34.43 11.64
N VAL A 193 -21.97 -33.55 11.13
CA VAL A 193 -20.91 -33.92 10.20
C VAL A 193 -19.62 -33.79 10.97
N ILE A 194 -18.94 -34.92 11.16
CA ILE A 194 -17.59 -34.99 11.71
C ILE A 194 -16.67 -34.31 10.69
N LEU A 195 -16.46 -33.00 10.87
CA LEU A 195 -15.46 -32.26 10.12
C LEU A 195 -14.13 -32.40 10.86
N ILE A 196 -13.27 -33.29 10.38
CA ILE A 196 -11.88 -33.40 10.85
C ILE A 196 -11.13 -32.17 10.33
N PHE A 197 -11.08 -31.10 11.13
CA PHE A 197 -10.20 -29.96 10.88
C PHE A 197 -9.02 -30.00 11.84
N ASN A 198 -7.83 -30.19 11.26
CA ASN A 198 -6.56 -30.23 11.97
C ASN A 198 -6.04 -28.80 12.26
N SER A 199 -6.81 -27.99 13.00
CA SER A 199 -6.39 -26.62 13.36
C SER A 199 -6.57 -26.32 14.86
N PRO A 200 -5.57 -25.71 15.52
CA PRO A 200 -5.56 -25.51 16.97
C PRO A 200 -6.56 -24.46 17.49
N LEU A 201 -7.23 -23.71 16.61
CA LEU A 201 -8.17 -22.63 16.97
C LEU A 201 -9.50 -23.13 17.55
N TRP A 202 -9.86 -24.40 17.32
CA TRP A 202 -11.14 -24.97 17.76
C TRP A 202 -11.14 -25.50 19.20
N ARG A 203 -9.96 -25.63 19.82
CA ARG A 203 -9.83 -26.16 21.20
C ARG A 203 -10.48 -25.28 22.28
N ASN A 204 -10.73 -24.00 21.99
CA ASN A 204 -11.24 -23.03 22.98
C ASN A 204 -12.72 -22.64 22.77
N CYS A 205 -13.49 -23.40 22.01
CA CYS A 205 -14.92 -23.12 21.83
C CYS A 205 -15.73 -23.61 23.04
N SER A 206 -16.24 -22.68 23.86
CA SER A 206 -16.99 -22.96 25.09
C SER A 206 -18.34 -23.66 24.85
N THR A 207 -18.91 -23.56 23.65
CA THR A 207 -20.13 -24.29 23.24
C THR A 207 -19.90 -25.77 23.00
N CYS A 208 -18.65 -26.23 22.84
CA CYS A 208 -18.33 -27.66 22.71
C CYS A 208 -18.32 -28.38 24.07
N ASN A 209 -18.06 -27.66 25.18
CA ASN A 209 -17.97 -28.24 26.52
C ASN A 209 -19.33 -28.51 27.20
N THR A 210 -20.44 -28.09 26.59
CA THR A 210 -21.80 -28.30 27.11
C THR A 210 -22.59 -29.35 26.31
N ALA A 211 -21.97 -30.01 25.32
CA ALA A 211 -22.63 -31.07 24.57
C ALA A 211 -22.89 -32.31 25.44
N PRO A 212 -24.07 -32.95 25.36
CA PRO A 212 -24.39 -34.16 26.11
C PRO A 212 -23.41 -35.29 25.75
N ARG A 213 -23.00 -36.08 26.77
CA ARG A 213 -21.97 -37.15 26.74
C ARG A 213 -22.18 -38.29 25.72
N ASN A 214 -23.19 -38.21 24.85
CA ASN A 214 -23.46 -39.19 23.78
C ASN A 214 -22.97 -38.76 22.39
N LEU A 215 -22.40 -37.55 22.25
CA LEU A 215 -21.66 -37.17 21.04
C LEU A 215 -20.20 -37.56 21.22
N VAL A 216 -19.87 -38.76 20.76
CA VAL A 216 -18.48 -39.24 20.66
C VAL A 216 -17.71 -38.31 19.72
N PHE A 217 -16.97 -37.35 20.28
CA PHE A 217 -15.86 -36.72 19.57
C PHE A 217 -14.75 -37.78 19.45
N CYS A 218 -14.76 -38.56 18.37
CA CYS A 218 -13.61 -39.36 17.98
C CYS A 218 -12.49 -38.42 17.50
N CYS A 219 -11.75 -37.85 18.45
CA CYS A 219 -10.42 -37.32 18.19
C CYS A 219 -9.48 -38.52 18.02
N PHE A 220 -9.33 -39.04 16.79
CA PHE A 220 -8.21 -39.91 16.48
C PHE A 220 -6.92 -39.08 16.47
N PHE A 221 -6.22 -39.05 17.60
CA PHE A 221 -4.78 -38.81 17.61
C PHE A 221 -4.13 -40.09 17.09
N SER A 222 -3.57 -40.08 15.89
CA SER A 222 -2.64 -41.12 15.46
C SER A 222 -1.22 -40.56 15.52
N PRO A 223 -0.39 -40.99 16.48
CA PRO A 223 1.03 -40.68 16.49
C PRO A 223 1.76 -41.81 15.78
N HIS A 224 2.01 -41.66 14.48
CA HIS A 224 3.16 -42.22 13.75
C HIS A 224 2.84 -42.19 12.25
N PHE A 225 3.58 -41.39 11.49
CA PHE A 225 4.13 -41.83 10.22
C PHE A 225 5.36 -40.97 9.93
N SER A 226 6.52 -41.56 10.23
CA SER A 226 7.81 -41.15 9.68
C SER A 226 7.95 -41.77 8.28
N PHE A 227 8.62 -41.07 7.38
CA PHE A 227 9.62 -41.69 6.52
C PHE A 227 10.99 -41.21 6.99
#